data_AF-T1DFM9-F1
#
_entry.id   AF-T1DFM9-F1
#
_cell.length_a   1.000
_cell.length_b   1.000
_cell.length_c   1.000
_cell.angle_alpha   90.00
_cell.angle_beta   90.00
_cell.angle_gamma   90.00
#
_symmetry.space_group_name_H-M   'P 1'
#
loop_
_entity.id
_entity.type
_entity.pdbx_description
1 polymer ?
#
loop_
_entity_poly.entity_id
_entity_poly.type
_entity_poly.pdbx_seq_one_letter_code
_entity_poly.pdbx_strand_id
1 'polypeptide(L)' 'MTELAGWIEAKKLKQAEAAEILGVTRPRVSDVINKKAIKFTIDALVDMLARTGKHVQLSVQ' A
#
# COMPACT_ATOMS: atom_id res chain seq x y z
N MET A 1 -4.47 -4.65 -0.50
CA MET A 1 -3.41 -4.52 -1.54
C MET A 1 -3.93 -3.94 -2.85
N THR A 2 -5.06 -4.42 -3.39
CA THR A 2 -5.64 -3.85 -4.62
C THR A 2 -5.85 -2.35 -4.54
N GLU A 3 -6.40 -1.85 -3.43
CA GLU A 3 -6.55 -0.40 -3.19
C GLU A 3 -5.23 0.37 -3.22
N LEU A 4 -4.15 -0.16 -2.63
CA LEU A 4 -2.83 0.49 -2.65
C LEU A 4 -2.23 0.47 -4.06
N ALA A 5 -2.30 -0.67 -4.76
CA ALA A 5 -1.80 -0.78 -6.13
C ALA A 5 -2.54 0.16 -7.08
N GLY A 6 -3.87 0.20 -7.00
CA GLY A 6 -4.70 1.10 -7.79
C GLY A 6 -4.44 2.58 -7.45
N TRP A 7 -4.19 2.92 -6.18
CA TRP A 7 -3.81 4.29 -5.80
C TRP A 7 -2.46 4.70 -6.42
N ILE A 8 -1.45 3.83 -6.41
CA ILE A 8 -0.14 4.08 -7.04
C ILE A 8 -0.32 4.35 -8.54
N GLU A 9 -1.11 3.51 -9.21
CA GLU A 9 -1.38 3.63 -10.65
C GLU A 9 -2.17 4.91 -10.98
N ALA A 10 -3.23 5.22 -10.23
CA ALA A 10 -4.05 6.41 -10.42
C ALA A 10 -3.26 7.72 -10.25
N LYS A 11 -2.29 7.72 -9.32
CA LYS A 11 -1.37 8.86 -9.11
C LYS A 11 -0.17 8.86 -10.07
N LYS A 12 -0.02 7.84 -10.92
CA LYS A 12 1.11 7.65 -11.85
C LYS A 12 2.48 7.70 -11.18
N LEU A 13 2.55 7.18 -9.95
CA LEU A 13 3.78 7.23 -9.15
C LEU A 13 4.76 6.15 -9.60
N LYS A 14 6.03 6.52 -9.71
CA LYS A 14 7.12 5.52 -9.73
C LYS A 14 7.18 4.85 -8.37
N GLN A 15 7.69 3.61 -8.34
CA GLN A 15 7.80 2.85 -7.10
C GLN A 15 8.64 3.55 -6.02
N ALA A 16 9.62 4.37 -6.41
CA ALA A 16 10.42 5.18 -5.49
C ALA A 16 9.59 6.27 -4.81
N GLU A 17 8.78 7.00 -5.56
CA GLU A 17 7.91 8.06 -5.04
C GLU A 17 6.81 7.47 -4.15
N ALA A 18 6.22 6.35 -4.58
CA ALA A 18 5.25 5.62 -3.76
C ALA A 18 5.88 5.11 -2.45
N ALA A 19 7.14 4.67 -2.48
CA ALA A 19 7.85 4.20 -1.30
C ALA A 19 8.01 5.33 -0.27
N GLU A 20 8.38 6.53 -0.73
CA GLU A 20 8.50 7.72 0.12
C GLU A 20 7.17 8.11 0.74
N ILE A 21 6.09 8.19 -0.05
CA ILE A 21 4.76 8.58 0.46
C ILE A 21 4.20 7.53 1.42
N LEU A 22 4.34 6.25 1.09
CA LEU A 22 3.83 5.15 1.91
C LEU A 22 4.75 4.81 3.10
N GLY A 23 5.89 5.48 3.25
CA GLY A 23 6.83 5.23 4.37
C GLY A 23 7.43 3.83 4.36
N VAL A 24 7.61 3.22 3.19
CA VAL A 24 8.14 1.86 3.03
C VAL A 24 9.31 1.84 2.05
N THR A 25 9.96 0.69 1.91
CA THR A 25 11.04 0.53 0.93
C THR A 25 10.48 0.23 -0.47
N ARG A 26 11.25 0.54 -1.52
CA ARG A 26 10.89 0.20 -2.91
C ARG A 26 10.54 -1.29 -3.13
N PRO A 27 11.30 -2.27 -2.59
CA PRO A 27 10.92 -3.69 -2.71
C PRO A 27 9.55 -3.98 -2.12
N ARG A 28 9.18 -3.29 -1.03
CA ARG A 28 7.90 -3.44 -0.36
C ARG A 28 6.76 -2.87 -1.21
N VAL A 29 6.98 -1.76 -1.91
CA VAL A 29 6.05 -1.28 -2.95
C VAL A 29 5.89 -2.31 -4.08
N SER A 30 6.97 -2.92 -4.54
CA SER A 30 6.92 -3.98 -5.55
C SER A 30 6.10 -5.18 -5.05
N ASP A 31 6.24 -5.57 -3.79
CA ASP A 31 5.45 -6.66 -3.20
C ASP A 31 3.95 -6.30 -3.10
N VAL A 32 3.59 -5.03 -2.86
CA VAL A 32 2.20 -4.53 -2.91
C VAL A 32 1.62 -4.62 -4.32
N ILE A 33 2.35 -4.13 -5.33
CA ILE A 33 1.94 -4.15 -6.75
C ILE A 33 1.75 -5.59 -7.23
N ASN A 34 2.64 -6.50 -6.83
CA ASN A 34 2.56 -7.93 -7.13
C ASN A 34 1.61 -8.70 -6.19
N LYS A 35 0.84 -8.01 -5.34
CA LYS A 35 -0.17 -8.59 -4.45
C LYS A 35 0.35 -9.74 -3.56
N LYS A 36 1.57 -9.63 -3.04
CA LYS A 36 2.17 -10.65 -2.16
C LYS A 36 1.69 -10.52 -0.71
N ALA A 37 0.44 -10.92 -0.44
CA ALA A 37 -0.26 -10.70 0.84
C ALA A 37 0.53 -11.20 2.06
N ILE A 38 1.13 -12.38 1.94
CA ILE A 38 1.81 -13.07 3.05
C ILE A 38 3.02 -12.32 3.61
N LYS A 39 3.52 -11.31 2.89
CA LYS A 39 4.62 -10.45 3.34
C LYS A 39 4.17 -9.25 4.17
N PHE A 40 2.86 -9.08 4.36
CA PHE A 40 2.29 -7.93 5.05
C PHE A 40 1.41 -8.40 6.20
N THR A 41 1.63 -7.77 7.35
CA THR A 41 0.70 -7.80 8.46
C THR A 41 -0.45 -6.82 8.19
N ILE A 42 -1.56 -6.98 8.93
CA ILE A 42 -2.73 -6.11 8.78
C ILE A 42 -2.36 -4.66 9.16
N ASP A 43 -1.64 -4.46 10.25
CA ASP A 43 -1.16 -3.15 10.70
C ASP A 43 -0.33 -2.43 9.63
N ALA A 44 0.56 -3.15 8.93
CA ALA A 44 1.33 -2.58 7.83
C ALA A 44 0.45 -2.14 6.66
N LEU A 45 -0.59 -2.91 6.33
CA LEU A 45 -1.54 -2.54 5.27
C LEU A 45 -2.37 -1.32 5.67
N VAL A 46 -2.79 -1.25 6.93
CA VAL A 46 -3.57 -0.13 7.48
C VAL A 46 -2.72 1.15 7.51
N ASP A 47 -1.47 1.10 7.99
CA ASP A 47 -0.57 2.26 8.01
C ASP A 47 -0.32 2.80 6.60
N MET A 48 -0.03 1.92 5.63
CA MET A 48 0.14 2.32 4.24
C MET A 48 -1.13 2.97 3.66
N LEU A 49 -2.32 2.41 3.94
CA LEU A 49 -3.57 2.97 3.46
C LEU A 49 -3.89 4.33 4.10
N ALA A 50 -3.60 4.51 5.39
CA ALA A 50 -3.80 5.78 6.09
C ALA A 50 -2.99 6.92 5.43
N ARG A 51 -1.76 6.63 4.98
CA ARG A 51 -0.90 7.60 4.27
C ARG A 51 -1.42 8.02 2.89
N THR A 52 -2.37 7.27 2.32
CA THR A 52 -3.02 7.64 1.06
C THR A 52 -4.16 8.65 1.23
N GLY A 53 -4.49 9.04 2.46
CA GLY A 53 -5.61 9.92 2.78
C GLY A 53 -6.98 9.24 2.67
N LYS A 54 -7.01 7.91 2.51
CA LYS A 54 -8.25 7.12 2.49
C LYS A 54 -8.70 6.77 3.90
N HIS A 55 -10.02 6.72 4.10
CA HIS A 55 -10.60 6.11 5.30
C HIS A 55 -10.53 4.58 5.19
N VAL A 56 -10.04 3.93 6.24
CA VAL A 56 -9.94 2.47 6.32
C VAL A 56 -11.06 1.94 7.20
N GLN A 57 -11.85 1.01 6.67
CA GLN A 57 -12.86 0.27 7.41
C GLN A 57 -12.43 -1.19 7.52
N LEU A 58 -12.38 -1.70 8.75
CA LEU A 58 -12.12 -3.12 9.03
C LEU A 58 -13.43 -3.78 9.48
N SER A 59 -13.75 -4.92 8.86
CA SER A 59 -14.85 -5.79 9.27
C SER A 59 -14.27 -7.16 9.57
N VAL A 60 -14.62 -7.73 10.72
CA VAL A 60 -14.25 -9.08 11.13
C VAL A 60 -15.56 -9.85 11.32
N GLN A 61 -15.62 -11.09 10.83
CA GLN A 61 -16.77 -11.98 10.96
C GLN A 61 -16.41 -13.17 11.84
#